data_AF-A0A7W1XRI1-F1
#
_entry.id   AF-A0A7W1XRI1-F1
#
_cell.length_a   1.000
_cell.length_b   1.000
_cell.length_c   1.000
_cell.angle_alpha   90.00
_cell.angle_beta   90.00
_cell.angle_gamma   90.00
#
_symmetry.space_group_name_H-M   'P 1'
#
loop_
_entity.id
_entity.type
_entity.pdbx_description
1 polymer ?
#
loop_
_entity_poly.entity_id
_entity_poly.type
_entity_poly.pdbx_seq_one_letter_code
_entity_poly.pdbx_strand_id
1 'polypeptide(L)'
;MAGTDQSIIDFLKGQFSWKKTFIAAGVAFVLVFGGETLGSHSDDIIKWINNRNVPEFAQSFVNSGDSLATTASMKIGDTPLGEWLQKFSSGSNRNVNLGFVPSVKNGEFNRWFNSLTPDEFDQIWADSNLRKAIKSRLRHPGGLHEWLLVSRAPTFKRWGVTAEQIKELRTAISDVKFVNPKGAHGRKGSTKAHNELLEVIDSSSDYNTFKRRLQNWANYRLEGGAESLPRGLRP
;
A
#
# COMPACT_ATOMS: atom_id res chain seq x y z
N MET A 1 40.58 -15.14 6.60
CA MET A 1 39.92 -13.93 6.07
C MET A 1 39.21 -14.34 4.80
N ALA A 2 37.89 -14.45 4.82
CA ALA A 2 37.09 -14.64 3.61
C ALA A 2 36.01 -13.55 3.66
N GLY A 3 36.23 -12.47 2.91
CA GLY A 3 35.27 -11.39 2.78
C GLY A 3 34.11 -11.88 1.92
N THR A 4 32.93 -11.94 2.51
CA THR A 4 31.67 -12.05 1.77
C THR A 4 31.59 -10.84 0.84
N ASP A 5 31.53 -11.09 -0.45
CA ASP A 5 31.55 -10.03 -1.47
C ASP A 5 30.25 -9.23 -1.39
N GLN A 6 30.35 -8.01 -0.83
CA GLN A 6 29.23 -7.09 -0.60
C GLN A 6 28.42 -6.83 -1.89
N SER A 7 29.06 -6.98 -3.05
CA SER A 7 28.45 -6.82 -4.37
C SER A 7 27.35 -7.86 -4.67
N ILE A 8 27.47 -9.09 -4.17
CA ILE A 8 26.45 -10.15 -4.34
C ILE A 8 25.25 -9.87 -3.46
N ILE A 9 25.47 -9.42 -2.22
CA ILE A 9 24.39 -9.02 -1.31
C ILE A 9 23.65 -7.78 -1.84
N ASP A 10 24.36 -6.81 -2.40
CA ASP A 10 23.76 -5.62 -2.99
C ASP A 10 23.01 -5.93 -4.30
N PHE A 11 23.51 -6.88 -5.11
CA PHE A 11 22.82 -7.42 -6.27
C PHE A 11 21.51 -8.13 -5.89
N LEU A 12 21.53 -8.96 -4.84
CA LEU A 12 20.35 -9.67 -4.33
C LEU A 12 19.34 -8.72 -3.67
N LYS A 13 19.78 -7.68 -2.96
CA LYS A 13 18.92 -6.60 -2.44
C LYS A 13 18.26 -5.79 -3.57
N GLY A 14 18.91 -5.65 -4.72
CA GLY A 14 18.38 -4.99 -5.90
C GLY A 14 17.34 -5.82 -6.69
N GLN A 15 17.48 -7.14 -6.68
CA GLN A 15 16.57 -8.08 -7.38
C GLN A 15 15.38 -8.54 -6.52
N PHE A 16 15.56 -8.67 -5.19
CA PHE A 16 14.56 -9.24 -4.29
C PHE A 16 13.95 -8.17 -3.38
N SER A 17 12.71 -7.77 -3.67
CA SER A 17 11.97 -6.86 -2.81
C SER A 17 11.45 -7.63 -1.59
N TRP A 18 12.13 -7.52 -0.44
CA TRP A 18 11.65 -8.04 0.85
C TRP A 18 10.19 -7.66 1.13
N LYS A 19 9.73 -6.50 0.64
CA LYS A 19 8.32 -6.07 0.68
C LYS A 19 7.38 -7.06 -0.03
N LYS A 20 7.75 -7.54 -1.22
CA LYS A 20 6.96 -8.52 -1.97
C LYS A 20 6.94 -9.88 -1.27
N THR A 21 8.04 -10.28 -0.63
CA THR A 21 8.15 -11.51 0.15
C THR A 21 7.28 -11.47 1.41
N PHE A 22 7.29 -10.36 2.15
CA PHE A 22 6.40 -10.18 3.32
C PHE A 22 4.92 -10.09 2.93
N ILE A 23 4.59 -9.43 1.81
CA ILE A 23 3.23 -9.41 1.28
C ILE A 23 2.78 -10.81 0.88
N ALA A 24 3.62 -11.58 0.17
CA ALA A 24 3.31 -12.95 -0.22
C ALA A 24 3.16 -13.88 0.99
N ALA A 25 4.04 -13.74 1.99
CA ALA A 25 3.96 -14.47 3.25
C ALA A 25 2.69 -14.11 4.04
N GLY A 26 2.33 -12.83 4.12
CA GLY A 26 1.08 -12.37 4.73
C GLY A 26 -0.17 -12.90 4.03
N VAL A 27 -0.19 -12.87 2.69
CA VAL A 27 -1.29 -13.44 1.89
C VAL A 27 -1.40 -14.96 2.13
N ALA A 28 -0.28 -15.68 2.10
CA ALA A 28 -0.27 -17.12 2.38
C ALA A 28 -0.73 -17.42 3.82
N PHE A 29 -0.31 -16.60 4.78
CA PHE A 29 -0.69 -16.76 6.19
C PHE A 29 -2.18 -16.49 6.41
N VAL A 30 -2.75 -15.45 5.79
CA VAL A 30 -4.20 -15.18 5.80
C VAL A 30 -4.98 -16.29 5.10
N LEU A 31 -4.47 -16.87 4.00
CA LEU A 31 -5.11 -18.00 3.32
C LEU A 31 -5.12 -19.27 4.18
N VAL A 32 -4.05 -19.52 4.94
CA VAL A 32 -3.92 -20.71 5.80
C VAL A 32 -4.77 -20.59 7.07
N PHE A 33 -4.79 -19.42 7.70
CA PHE A 33 -5.45 -19.24 9.00
C PHE A 33 -6.83 -18.59 8.88
N GLY A 34 -7.10 -17.74 7.88
CA GLY A 34 -8.34 -17.00 7.74
C GLY A 34 -8.42 -15.76 8.65
N GLY A 35 -8.96 -14.65 8.14
CA GLY A 35 -9.01 -13.37 8.88
C GLY A 35 -9.77 -13.41 10.20
N GLU A 36 -10.85 -14.20 10.28
CA GLU A 36 -11.66 -14.36 11.51
C GLU A 36 -10.97 -15.26 12.55
N THR A 37 -10.21 -16.27 12.12
CA THR A 37 -9.45 -17.16 13.02
C THR A 37 -8.24 -16.46 13.61
N LEU A 38 -7.60 -15.57 12.83
CA LEU A 38 -6.45 -14.79 13.28
C LEU A 38 -6.76 -13.91 14.50
N GLY A 39 -7.99 -13.38 14.59
CA GLY A 39 -8.43 -12.53 15.69
C GLY A 39 -8.89 -13.29 16.94
N SER A 40 -9.44 -14.49 16.78
CA SER A 40 -9.98 -15.30 17.89
C SER A 40 -8.97 -16.25 18.53
N HIS A 41 -7.82 -16.49 17.89
CA HIS A 41 -6.79 -17.45 18.32
C HIS A 41 -5.36 -16.87 18.26
N SER A 42 -5.22 -15.55 18.41
CA SER A 42 -3.94 -14.84 18.28
C SER A 42 -2.82 -15.42 19.16
N ASP A 43 -3.14 -15.78 20.41
CA ASP A 43 -2.18 -16.38 21.35
C ASP A 43 -1.65 -17.74 20.86
N ASP A 44 -2.50 -18.55 20.26
CA ASP A 44 -2.11 -19.88 19.75
C ASP A 44 -1.33 -19.77 18.44
N ILE A 45 -1.62 -18.74 17.64
CA ILE A 45 -0.84 -18.41 16.43
C ILE A 45 0.55 -17.90 16.80
N ILE A 46 0.66 -17.04 17.82
CA ILE A 46 1.96 -16.56 18.33
C ILE A 46 2.78 -17.74 18.89
N LYS A 47 2.16 -18.65 19.66
CA LYS A 47 2.82 -19.89 20.10
C LYS A 47 3.29 -20.74 18.93
N TRP A 48 2.49 -20.87 17.87
CA TRP A 48 2.88 -21.61 16.66
C TRP A 48 4.08 -20.96 15.95
N ILE A 49 4.10 -19.63 15.81
CA ILE A 49 5.21 -18.87 15.21
C ILE A 49 6.50 -19.08 16.00
N ASN A 50 6.41 -19.00 17.34
CA ASN A 50 7.57 -19.10 18.21
C ASN A 50 8.11 -20.53 18.34
N ASN A 51 7.28 -21.55 18.15
CA ASN A 51 7.70 -22.94 18.31
C ASN A 51 8.11 -23.64 17.01
N ARG A 52 7.80 -23.06 15.84
CA ARG A 52 8.08 -23.70 14.54
C ARG A 52 9.46 -23.34 14.02
N ASN A 53 10.18 -24.36 13.55
CA ASN A 53 11.48 -24.18 12.89
C ASN A 53 11.29 -23.55 11.50
N VAL A 54 12.24 -22.73 11.09
CA VAL A 54 12.31 -22.23 9.72
C VAL A 54 12.45 -23.41 8.75
N PRO A 55 11.55 -23.55 7.74
CA PRO A 55 11.66 -24.60 6.73
C PRO A 55 13.00 -24.55 5.99
N GLU A 56 13.54 -25.70 5.60
CA GLU A 56 14.87 -25.81 4.98
C GLU A 56 15.03 -24.93 3.73
N PHE A 57 13.99 -24.86 2.88
CA PHE A 57 13.97 -23.98 1.71
C PHE A 57 14.03 -22.48 2.05
N ALA A 58 13.66 -22.09 3.27
CA ALA A 58 13.61 -20.72 3.75
C ALA A 58 14.88 -20.32 4.53
N GLN A 59 15.72 -21.29 4.93
CA GLN A 59 16.94 -21.03 5.71
C GLN A 59 17.92 -20.13 4.95
N SER A 60 18.04 -20.30 3.63
CA SER A 60 18.90 -19.47 2.77
C SER A 60 18.45 -18.01 2.66
N PHE A 61 17.16 -17.73 2.83
CA PHE A 61 16.63 -16.36 2.79
C PHE A 61 16.82 -15.65 4.12
N VAL A 62 16.67 -16.37 5.23
CA VAL A 62 16.80 -15.84 6.60
C VAL A 62 18.27 -15.56 6.96
N ASN A 63 19.20 -16.36 6.46
CA ASN A 63 20.64 -16.25 6.76
C ASN A 63 21.39 -15.16 5.96
N SER A 64 20.68 -14.28 5.24
CA SER A 64 21.30 -13.25 4.38
C SER A 64 21.79 -12.00 5.12
N GLY A 65 21.77 -12.00 6.46
CA GLY A 65 22.37 -10.98 7.31
C GLY A 65 23.53 -11.54 8.15
N ASP A 66 24.76 -11.27 7.70
CA ASP A 66 26.07 -11.26 8.41
C ASP A 66 26.42 -12.27 9.52
N SER A 67 25.65 -13.34 9.71
CA SER A 67 25.91 -14.35 10.75
C SER A 67 25.96 -15.72 10.11
N LEU A 68 27.18 -16.13 9.74
CA LEU A 68 27.57 -17.51 9.49
C LEU A 68 27.54 -18.29 10.82
N ALA A 69 26.34 -18.51 11.36
CA ALA A 69 26.07 -19.44 12.44
C ALA A 69 25.42 -20.68 11.83
N THR A 70 26.27 -21.59 11.36
CA THR A 70 25.88 -22.98 11.10
C THR A 70 25.27 -23.59 12.37
N THR A 71 24.14 -24.28 12.18
CA THR A 71 23.51 -25.24 13.11
C THR A 71 23.03 -24.69 14.46
N ALA A 72 21.93 -23.92 14.44
CA ALA A 72 20.94 -23.96 15.50
C ALA A 72 19.55 -23.78 14.86
N SER A 73 18.55 -24.50 15.36
CA SER A 73 17.17 -24.48 14.89
C SER A 73 16.52 -23.11 15.14
N MET A 74 16.80 -22.13 14.28
CA MET A 74 16.15 -20.82 14.35
C MET A 74 14.64 -21.02 14.24
N LYS A 75 13.92 -20.48 15.23
CA LYS A 75 12.46 -20.46 15.21
C LYS A 75 12.01 -19.35 14.29
N ILE A 76 10.84 -19.51 13.68
CA ILE A 76 10.27 -18.47 12.82
C ILE A 76 10.17 -17.17 13.61
N GLY A 77 9.74 -17.23 14.89
CA GLY A 77 9.64 -16.10 15.80
C GLY A 77 10.90 -15.25 15.99
N ASP A 78 12.09 -15.83 15.85
CA ASP A 78 13.38 -15.15 16.04
C ASP A 78 13.87 -14.43 14.77
N THR A 79 13.08 -14.48 13.69
CA THR A 79 13.42 -13.85 12.41
C THR A 79 12.68 -12.52 12.24
N PRO A 80 13.18 -11.59 11.39
CA PRO A 80 12.43 -10.40 11.01
C PRO A 80 11.03 -10.71 10.45
N LEU A 81 10.86 -11.88 9.81
CA LEU A 81 9.56 -12.39 9.37
C LEU A 81 8.68 -12.82 10.55
N GLY A 82 9.23 -13.49 11.56
CA GLY A 82 8.51 -13.89 12.77
C GLY A 82 8.12 -12.70 13.64
N GLU A 83 9.00 -11.73 13.82
CA GLU A 83 8.68 -10.48 14.50
C GLU A 83 7.55 -9.73 13.77
N TRP A 84 7.59 -9.72 12.43
CA TRP A 84 6.51 -9.16 11.62
C TRP A 84 5.20 -9.96 11.76
N LEU A 85 5.25 -11.30 11.72
CA LEU A 85 4.07 -12.18 11.90
C LEU A 85 3.47 -12.06 13.32
N GLN A 86 4.30 -11.88 14.34
CA GLN A 86 3.86 -11.62 15.71
C GLN A 86 3.15 -10.27 15.81
N LYS A 87 3.74 -9.19 15.27
CA LYS A 87 3.09 -7.87 15.19
C LYS A 87 1.79 -7.92 14.37
N PHE A 88 1.75 -8.71 13.30
CA PHE A 88 0.57 -9.00 12.50
C PHE A 88 -0.53 -9.70 13.32
N SER A 89 -0.19 -10.73 14.09
CA SER A 89 -1.15 -11.48 14.90
C SER A 89 -1.63 -10.69 16.13
N SER A 90 -0.75 -9.92 16.78
CA SER A 90 -1.10 -9.06 17.92
C SER A 90 -1.89 -7.80 17.52
N GLY A 91 -1.69 -7.28 16.30
CA GLY A 91 -2.46 -6.15 15.76
C GLY A 91 -3.94 -6.46 15.53
N SER A 92 -4.30 -7.75 15.43
CA SER A 92 -5.68 -8.23 15.27
C SER A 92 -6.58 -8.00 16.49
N ASN A 93 -6.06 -7.48 17.60
CA ASN A 93 -6.83 -7.10 18.80
C ASN A 93 -7.52 -5.72 18.66
N ARG A 94 -7.42 -5.06 17.50
CA ARG A 94 -8.34 -3.98 17.14
C ARG A 94 -9.58 -4.60 16.51
N ASN A 95 -10.76 -4.17 16.96
CA ASN A 95 -12.06 -4.61 16.44
C ASN A 95 -12.34 -4.02 15.03
N VAL A 96 -11.42 -4.23 14.09
CA VAL A 96 -11.50 -3.79 12.70
C VAL A 96 -11.81 -5.02 11.86
N ASN A 97 -13.03 -5.11 11.34
CA ASN A 97 -13.43 -6.22 10.50
C ASN A 97 -12.69 -6.15 9.14
N LEU A 98 -11.66 -6.98 8.97
CA LEU A 98 -10.85 -7.04 7.75
C LEU A 98 -11.59 -7.73 6.57
N GLY A 99 -12.68 -8.44 6.84
CA GLY A 99 -13.52 -9.11 5.84
C GLY A 99 -14.63 -8.23 5.25
N PHE A 100 -14.78 -7.00 5.73
CA PHE A 100 -15.89 -6.12 5.36
C PHE A 100 -15.46 -4.66 5.15
N VAL A 101 -15.90 -4.06 4.04
CA VAL A 101 -15.67 -2.64 3.74
C VAL A 101 -16.97 -1.86 4.03
N PRO A 102 -16.99 -0.95 5.01
CA PRO A 102 -18.20 -0.22 5.38
C PRO A 102 -18.79 0.65 4.26
N SER A 103 -20.03 1.05 4.46
CA SER A 103 -20.71 1.99 3.57
C SER A 103 -20.15 3.41 3.76
N VAL A 104 -20.43 4.30 2.80
CA VAL A 104 -20.10 5.73 2.96
C VAL A 104 -21.05 6.47 3.92
N LYS A 105 -22.15 5.83 4.35
CA LYS A 105 -23.14 6.47 5.21
C LYS A 105 -22.49 6.88 6.53
N ASN A 106 -22.90 8.05 7.04
CA ASN A 106 -22.47 8.55 8.35
C ASN A 106 -20.95 8.60 8.55
N GLY A 107 -20.16 8.69 7.47
CA GLY A 107 -18.69 8.71 7.52
C GLY A 107 -18.03 7.40 7.98
N GLU A 108 -18.77 6.28 8.04
CA GLU A 108 -18.25 4.98 8.52
C GLU A 108 -17.01 4.53 7.75
N PHE A 109 -17.10 4.56 6.41
CA PHE A 109 -15.96 4.21 5.57
C PHE A 109 -14.72 5.03 5.86
N ASN A 110 -14.85 6.34 6.09
CA ASN A 110 -13.67 7.18 6.32
C ASN A 110 -13.01 6.84 7.66
N ARG A 111 -13.80 6.67 8.73
CA ARG A 111 -13.28 6.25 10.04
C ARG A 111 -12.56 4.92 9.94
N TRP A 112 -13.17 3.94 9.28
CA TRP A 112 -12.56 2.63 9.03
C TRP A 112 -11.27 2.74 8.20
N PHE A 113 -11.29 3.50 7.10
CA PHE A 113 -10.09 3.66 6.27
C PHE A 113 -8.96 4.30 7.06
N ASN A 114 -9.26 5.35 7.83
CA ASN A 114 -8.28 6.10 8.61
C ASN A 114 -7.74 5.28 9.79
N SER A 115 -8.54 4.40 10.41
CA SER A 115 -8.10 3.57 11.54
C SER A 115 -7.13 2.46 11.17
N LEU A 116 -7.13 2.02 9.90
CA LEU A 116 -6.18 1.01 9.43
C LEU A 116 -4.75 1.53 9.47
N THR A 117 -3.80 0.68 9.83
CA THR A 117 -2.38 0.87 9.52
C THR A 117 -2.14 0.61 8.03
N PRO A 118 -1.00 1.05 7.46
CA PRO A 118 -0.68 0.74 6.07
C PRO A 118 -0.62 -0.77 5.79
N ASP A 119 -0.12 -1.57 6.72
CA ASP A 119 0.01 -3.01 6.50
C ASP A 119 -1.33 -3.75 6.63
N GLU A 120 -2.22 -3.33 7.53
CA GLU A 120 -3.62 -3.83 7.56
C GLU A 120 -4.36 -3.46 6.25
N PHE A 121 -4.15 -2.23 5.75
CA PHE A 121 -4.77 -1.80 4.50
C PHE A 121 -4.30 -2.64 3.31
N ASP A 122 -2.99 -2.97 3.23
CA ASP A 122 -2.44 -3.80 2.16
C ASP A 122 -3.05 -5.21 2.12
N GLN A 123 -3.39 -5.78 3.27
CA GLN A 123 -4.06 -7.09 3.36
C GLN A 123 -5.45 -7.04 2.71
N ILE A 124 -6.26 -6.06 3.10
CA ILE A 124 -7.61 -5.88 2.56
C ILE A 124 -7.53 -5.52 1.07
N TRP A 125 -6.52 -4.76 0.67
CA TRP A 125 -6.29 -4.37 -0.72
C TRP A 125 -5.88 -5.55 -1.62
N ALA A 126 -5.30 -6.62 -1.07
CA ALA A 126 -4.94 -7.82 -1.82
C ALA A 126 -6.19 -8.57 -2.31
N ASP A 127 -7.29 -8.54 -1.55
CA ASP A 127 -8.56 -9.11 -1.98
C ASP A 127 -9.20 -8.24 -3.08
N SER A 128 -9.52 -8.86 -4.21
CA SER A 128 -10.01 -8.14 -5.38
C SER A 128 -11.42 -7.55 -5.21
N ASN A 129 -12.28 -8.18 -4.41
CA ASN A 129 -13.64 -7.74 -4.12
C ASN A 129 -13.63 -6.59 -3.12
N LEU A 130 -12.86 -6.72 -2.04
CA LEU A 130 -12.70 -5.65 -1.05
C LEU A 130 -12.02 -4.44 -1.68
N ARG A 131 -10.97 -4.64 -2.49
CA ARG A 131 -10.33 -3.56 -3.27
C ARG A 131 -11.32 -2.82 -4.18
N LYS A 132 -12.21 -3.54 -4.88
CA LYS A 132 -13.27 -2.91 -5.71
C LYS A 132 -14.19 -2.06 -4.84
N ALA A 133 -14.61 -2.57 -3.68
CA ALA A 133 -15.43 -1.83 -2.73
C ALA A 133 -14.71 -0.57 -2.22
N ILE A 134 -13.47 -0.67 -1.75
CA ILE A 134 -12.66 0.47 -1.29
C ILE A 134 -12.55 1.54 -2.36
N LYS A 135 -12.17 1.16 -3.59
CA LYS A 135 -12.11 2.09 -4.72
C LYS A 135 -13.45 2.80 -4.89
N SER A 136 -14.55 2.06 -4.96
CA SER A 136 -15.90 2.62 -5.08
C SER A 136 -16.23 3.63 -3.97
N ARG A 137 -15.87 3.33 -2.71
CA ARG A 137 -16.12 4.22 -1.56
C ARG A 137 -15.23 5.47 -1.56
N LEU A 138 -13.99 5.38 -2.03
CA LEU A 138 -13.11 6.54 -2.25
C LEU A 138 -13.61 7.41 -3.42
N ARG A 139 -14.16 6.79 -4.47
CA ARG A 139 -14.75 7.47 -5.64
C ARG A 139 -16.08 8.15 -5.34
N HIS A 140 -16.70 7.92 -4.19
CA HIS A 140 -18.05 8.42 -3.90
C HIS A 140 -18.03 9.85 -3.35
N PRO A 141 -18.98 10.73 -3.74
CA PRO A 141 -19.87 10.57 -4.90
C PRO A 141 -19.07 10.62 -6.21
N GLY A 142 -19.62 10.00 -7.27
CA GLY A 142 -19.02 10.01 -8.60
C GLY A 142 -19.09 11.39 -9.28
N GLY A 143 -18.60 11.48 -10.53
CA GLY A 143 -18.59 12.75 -11.28
C GLY A 143 -17.34 13.61 -11.03
N LEU A 144 -16.37 13.09 -10.27
CA LEU A 144 -15.16 13.81 -9.87
C LEU A 144 -13.91 13.09 -10.39
N HIS A 145 -12.95 13.85 -10.91
CA HIS A 145 -11.61 13.41 -11.28
C HIS A 145 -10.71 13.35 -10.06
N GLU A 146 -9.94 12.26 -9.96
CA GLU A 146 -9.08 11.95 -8.83
C GLU A 146 -7.64 12.33 -9.14
N TRP A 147 -7.06 13.30 -8.41
CA TRP A 147 -5.62 13.59 -8.52
C TRP A 147 -4.77 12.61 -7.70
N LEU A 148 -5.31 12.19 -6.55
CA LEU A 148 -4.84 11.02 -5.82
C LEU A 148 -5.54 9.79 -6.41
N LEU A 149 -4.99 9.23 -7.49
CA LEU A 149 -5.58 8.11 -8.20
C LEU A 149 -5.83 6.92 -7.27
N VAL A 150 -7.10 6.60 -7.02
CA VAL A 150 -7.49 5.60 -6.01
C VAL A 150 -6.93 4.20 -6.29
N SER A 151 -6.43 3.92 -7.51
CA SER A 151 -5.65 2.71 -7.81
C SER A 151 -4.37 2.58 -7.00
N ARG A 152 -3.84 3.68 -6.47
CA ARG A 152 -2.65 3.79 -5.63
C ARG A 152 -2.98 4.13 -4.17
N ALA A 153 -4.19 3.83 -3.70
CA ALA A 153 -4.56 4.01 -2.29
C ALA A 153 -3.55 3.41 -1.27
N PRO A 154 -2.90 2.26 -1.52
CA PRO A 154 -1.81 1.77 -0.65
C PRO A 154 -0.67 2.77 -0.46
N THR A 155 -0.24 3.42 -1.54
CA THR A 155 0.81 4.45 -1.51
C THR A 155 0.39 5.62 -0.63
N PHE A 156 -0.84 6.11 -0.82
CA PHE A 156 -1.36 7.24 -0.05
C PHE A 156 -1.51 6.90 1.43
N LYS A 157 -1.89 5.66 1.73
CA LYS A 157 -1.97 5.17 3.11
C LYS A 157 -0.60 5.21 3.79
N ARG A 158 0.46 4.83 3.09
CA ARG A 158 1.86 4.92 3.57
C ARG A 158 2.35 6.35 3.72
N TRP A 159 1.82 7.29 2.94
CA TRP A 159 2.09 8.72 3.10
C TRP A 159 1.24 9.40 4.19
N GLY A 160 0.38 8.64 4.89
CA GLY A 160 -0.48 9.20 5.94
C GLY A 160 -1.67 10.01 5.42
N VAL A 161 -2.04 9.86 4.15
CA VAL A 161 -3.17 10.57 3.56
C VAL A 161 -4.50 9.95 4.03
N THR A 162 -5.44 10.80 4.45
CA THR A 162 -6.77 10.38 4.93
C THR A 162 -7.76 10.13 3.78
N ALA A 163 -8.84 9.41 4.08
CA ALA A 163 -9.95 9.23 3.14
C ALA A 163 -10.59 10.56 2.72
N GLU A 164 -10.70 11.51 3.65
CA GLU A 164 -11.18 12.87 3.41
C GLU A 164 -10.29 13.60 2.41
N GLN A 165 -8.97 13.60 2.61
CA GLN A 165 -8.04 14.25 1.70
C GLN A 165 -8.13 13.68 0.28
N ILE A 166 -8.20 12.35 0.12
CA ILE A 166 -8.40 11.73 -1.20
C ILE A 166 -9.69 12.24 -1.86
N LYS A 167 -10.75 12.46 -1.08
CA LYS A 167 -12.07 12.88 -1.58
C LYS A 167 -12.18 14.37 -1.88
N GLU A 168 -11.61 15.21 -1.02
CA GLU A 168 -11.67 16.67 -1.12
C GLU A 168 -10.73 17.22 -2.19
N LEU A 169 -9.62 16.51 -2.45
CA LEU A 169 -8.64 16.86 -3.47
C LEU A 169 -9.02 16.27 -4.84
N ARG A 170 -10.31 16.29 -5.16
CA ARG A 170 -10.85 15.93 -6.47
C ARG A 170 -11.40 17.18 -7.15
N THR A 171 -11.52 17.13 -8.47
CA THR A 171 -12.10 18.20 -9.26
C THR A 171 -13.30 17.67 -10.03
N ALA A 172 -14.35 18.46 -10.27
CA ALA A 172 -15.44 18.02 -11.12
C ALA A 172 -14.93 17.64 -12.51
N ILE A 173 -15.42 16.52 -13.05
CA ILE A 173 -14.96 16.02 -14.36
C ILE A 173 -15.17 17.06 -15.47
N SER A 174 -16.24 17.85 -15.39
CA SER A 174 -16.55 18.95 -16.31
C SER A 174 -15.46 20.04 -16.35
N ASP A 175 -14.73 20.20 -15.25
CA ASP A 175 -13.79 21.30 -15.05
C ASP A 175 -12.35 20.86 -15.38
N VAL A 176 -12.14 19.56 -15.61
CA VAL A 176 -10.82 19.02 -15.98
C VAL A 176 -10.64 19.01 -17.48
N LYS A 177 -9.80 19.92 -17.96
CA LYS A 177 -9.39 20.04 -19.36
C LYS A 177 -7.90 19.80 -19.49
N PHE A 178 -7.55 18.73 -20.19
CA PHE A 178 -6.16 18.39 -20.47
C PHE A 178 -5.67 19.12 -21.72
N VAL A 179 -4.42 19.59 -21.67
CA VAL A 179 -3.66 20.15 -22.79
C VAL A 179 -2.42 19.31 -23.02
N ASN A 180 -2.01 19.12 -24.29
CA ASN A 180 -0.80 18.37 -24.70
C ASN A 180 -0.83 16.83 -24.53
N PRO A 181 -1.73 16.09 -25.21
CA PRO A 181 -2.69 16.57 -26.22
C PRO A 181 -3.98 17.07 -25.58
N LYS A 182 -4.70 17.92 -26.31
CA LYS A 182 -6.02 18.40 -25.89
C LYS A 182 -6.96 17.21 -25.66
N GLY A 183 -7.67 17.22 -24.54
CA GLY A 183 -8.65 16.19 -24.23
C GLY A 183 -9.47 16.50 -22.99
N ALA A 184 -10.67 15.96 -22.95
CA ALA A 184 -11.49 15.91 -21.75
C ALA A 184 -11.35 14.55 -21.05
N HIS A 185 -11.90 14.44 -19.85
CA HIS A 185 -12.00 13.18 -19.14
C HIS A 185 -12.64 12.07 -20.01
N GLY A 186 -12.14 10.84 -19.90
CA GLY A 186 -12.63 9.69 -20.68
C GLY A 186 -12.27 9.70 -22.17
N ARG A 187 -11.47 10.66 -22.64
CA ARG A 187 -10.94 10.71 -24.03
C ARG A 187 -9.45 10.38 -24.09
N LYS A 188 -8.86 10.24 -25.28
CA LYS A 188 -7.44 9.89 -25.49
C LYS A 188 -6.47 10.75 -24.65
N GLY A 189 -6.71 12.05 -24.54
CA GLY A 189 -5.88 12.96 -23.72
C GLY A 189 -5.90 12.62 -22.22
N SER A 190 -7.01 12.06 -21.73
CA SER A 190 -7.17 11.59 -20.35
C SER A 190 -6.41 10.30 -20.09
N THR A 191 -6.31 9.36 -21.05
CA THR A 191 -5.49 8.15 -20.88
C THR A 191 -4.02 8.50 -20.67
N LYS A 192 -3.47 9.39 -21.51
CA LYS A 192 -2.08 9.85 -21.35
C LYS A 192 -1.88 10.56 -20.01
N ALA A 193 -2.81 11.44 -19.62
CA ALA A 193 -2.74 12.14 -18.35
C ALA A 193 -2.74 11.18 -17.15
N HIS A 194 -3.57 10.15 -17.17
CA HIS A 194 -3.60 9.13 -16.12
C HIS A 194 -2.28 8.37 -16.00
N ASN A 195 -1.68 7.97 -17.12
CA ASN A 195 -0.41 7.24 -17.10
C ASN A 195 0.72 8.09 -16.52
N GLU A 196 0.85 9.34 -16.95
CA GLU A 196 1.85 10.26 -16.42
C GLU A 196 1.61 10.57 -14.93
N LEU A 197 0.36 10.71 -14.52
CA LEU A 197 0.01 10.92 -13.11
C LEU A 197 0.36 9.69 -12.25
N LEU A 198 0.16 8.47 -12.77
CA LEU A 198 0.63 7.25 -12.12
C LEU A 198 2.15 7.28 -11.94
N GLU A 199 2.92 7.68 -12.96
CA GLU A 199 4.38 7.82 -12.86
C GLU A 199 4.79 8.84 -11.80
N VAL A 200 4.11 9.98 -11.73
CA VAL A 200 4.35 11.01 -10.69
C VAL A 200 4.11 10.44 -9.30
N ILE A 201 3.03 9.66 -9.10
CA ILE A 201 2.75 9.00 -7.82
C ILE A 201 3.82 7.96 -7.49
N ASP A 202 4.08 7.04 -8.42
CA ASP A 202 4.89 5.83 -8.19
C ASP A 202 6.38 6.15 -7.98
N SER A 203 6.85 7.27 -8.51
CA SER A 203 8.24 7.72 -8.33
C SER A 203 8.41 8.78 -7.24
N SER A 204 7.35 9.14 -6.51
CA SER A 204 7.44 10.08 -5.38
C SER A 204 7.72 9.36 -4.07
N SER A 205 8.61 9.90 -3.25
CA SER A 205 8.96 9.33 -1.94
C SER A 205 7.87 9.53 -0.89
N ASP A 206 7.18 10.66 -0.96
CA ASP A 206 6.23 11.14 0.04
C ASP A 206 5.18 12.08 -0.59
N TYR A 207 4.17 12.44 0.19
CA TYR A 207 3.06 13.28 -0.27
C TYR A 207 3.51 14.69 -0.69
N ASN A 208 4.49 15.29 -0.01
CA ASN A 208 4.96 16.64 -0.35
C ASN A 208 5.71 16.66 -1.67
N THR A 209 6.54 15.64 -1.91
CA THR A 209 7.22 15.41 -3.19
C THR A 209 6.22 15.14 -4.30
N PHE A 210 5.21 14.31 -4.05
CA PHE A 210 4.10 14.12 -4.98
C PHE A 210 3.40 15.44 -5.32
N LYS A 211 3.00 16.23 -4.30
CA LYS A 211 2.29 17.50 -4.50
C LYS A 211 3.09 18.46 -5.39
N ARG A 212 4.38 18.66 -5.10
CA ARG A 212 5.26 19.53 -5.90
C ARG A 212 5.38 19.05 -7.35
N ARG A 213 5.54 17.73 -7.55
CA ARG A 213 5.66 17.15 -8.89
C ARG A 213 4.35 17.19 -9.66
N LEU A 214 3.22 17.01 -8.98
CA LEU A 214 1.89 17.18 -9.54
C LEU A 214 1.67 18.61 -10.03
N GLN A 215 2.07 19.62 -9.26
CA GLN A 215 1.97 21.03 -9.66
C GLN A 215 2.78 21.31 -10.94
N ASN A 216 4.02 20.81 -11.01
CA ASN A 216 4.84 20.93 -12.22
C ASN A 216 4.21 20.21 -13.42
N TRP A 217 3.71 19.00 -13.21
CA TRP A 217 2.99 18.25 -14.24
C TRP A 217 1.73 18.99 -14.71
N ALA A 218 0.98 19.59 -13.78
CA ALA A 218 -0.25 20.32 -14.06
C ALA A 218 0.01 21.56 -14.92
N ASN A 219 1.11 22.29 -14.69
CA ASN A 219 1.52 23.42 -15.54
C ASN A 219 1.68 23.03 -17.01
N TYR A 220 2.05 21.79 -17.29
CA TYR A 220 2.19 21.28 -18.66
C TYR A 220 0.90 20.65 -19.21
N ARG A 221 0.04 20.11 -18.34
CA ARG A 221 -1.07 19.22 -18.74
C ARG A 221 -2.47 19.75 -18.50
N LEU A 222 -2.66 20.81 -17.73
CA LEU A 222 -3.99 21.39 -17.45
C LEU A 222 -4.16 22.77 -18.08
N GLU A 223 -5.34 23.03 -18.62
CA GLU A 223 -5.76 24.40 -18.92
C GLU A 223 -5.79 25.20 -17.60
N GLY A 224 -5.02 26.30 -17.53
CA GLY A 224 -4.82 27.09 -16.31
C GLY A 224 -3.73 26.55 -15.36
N GLY A 225 -3.03 25.47 -15.73
CA GLY A 225 -1.85 24.98 -15.01
C GLY A 225 -2.13 24.48 -13.60
N ALA A 226 -1.15 24.64 -12.70
CA ALA A 226 -1.25 24.21 -11.30
C ALA A 226 -2.35 24.94 -10.52
N GLU A 227 -2.73 26.17 -10.91
CA GLU A 227 -3.81 26.93 -10.27
C GLU A 227 -5.19 26.29 -10.49
N SER A 228 -5.34 25.46 -11.53
CA SER A 228 -6.56 24.69 -11.82
C SER A 228 -6.74 23.46 -10.92
N LEU A 229 -5.73 23.11 -10.11
CA LEU A 229 -5.85 22.04 -9.11
C LEU A 229 -6.81 22.47 -7.97
N PRO A 230 -7.36 21.55 -7.16
CA PRO A 230 -8.13 21.92 -5.97
C PRO A 230 -7.22 22.62 -4.95
N ARG A 231 -7.81 23.48 -4.10
CA ARG A 231 -7.08 24.39 -3.19
C ARG A 231 -5.94 23.72 -2.41
N GLY A 232 -6.13 22.50 -1.91
CA GLY A 232 -5.09 21.80 -1.15
C GLY A 232 -3.88 21.30 -1.97
N LEU A 233 -3.97 21.30 -3.29
CA LEU A 233 -2.93 20.89 -4.23
C LEU A 233 -2.30 22.05 -5.02
N ARG A 234 -2.83 23.28 -4.90
CA ARG A 234 -2.23 24.49 -5.49
C ARG A 234 -0.90 24.85 -4.81
N PRO A 235 -0.03 25.62 -5.50
CA PRO A 235 1.19 26.20 -4.93
C PRO A 235 0.93 27.02 -3.67
#